data_AF-A0A7C1L2S4-F1
#
_entry.id   AF-A0A7C1L2S4-F1
#
_cell.length_a   1.000
_cell.length_b   1.000
_cell.length_c   1.000
_cell.angle_alpha   90.00
_cell.angle_beta   90.00
_cell.angle_gamma   90.00
#
_symmetry.space_group_name_H-M   'P 1'
#
loop_
_entity.id
_entity.type
_entity.pdbx_description
1 polymer ?
#
loop_
_entity_poly.entity_id
_entity_poly.type
_entity_poly.pdbx_seq_one_letter_code
_entity_poly.pdbx_strand_id
1 'polypeptide(L)'
;MSDIMREAVKRHCKKYKYSAEYMRYWIENPFCEICRNYSDAPHHIRTRGAGGGDEPGNLLSLCTTHHTEVHTMGVQSFANKYEQYYDKIFAALDIECVGLAR
;
A
#
# COMPACT_ATOMS: atom_id res chain seq x y z
N MET A 1 17.42 3.28 -2.68
CA MET A 1 16.88 4.62 -2.34
C MET A 1 18.01 5.49 -1.82
N SER A 2 18.13 6.74 -2.28
CA SER A 2 19.14 7.70 -1.79
C SER A 2 18.86 8.14 -0.34
N ASP A 3 19.87 8.65 0.35
CA ASP A 3 19.74 9.13 1.72
C ASP A 3 18.77 10.31 1.82
N ILE A 4 18.74 11.19 0.81
CA ILE A 4 17.79 12.31 0.73
C ILE A 4 16.35 11.81 0.78
N MET A 5 16.02 10.77 0.00
CA MET A 5 14.67 10.20 0.00
C MET A 5 14.37 9.47 1.31
N ARG A 6 15.37 8.77 1.89
CA ARG A 6 15.22 8.13 3.21
C ARG A 6 14.85 9.13 4.29
N GLU A 7 15.53 10.28 4.34
CA GLU A 7 15.22 11.34 5.31
C GLU A 7 13.88 12.02 5.04
N ALA A 8 13.48 12.15 3.77
CA ALA A 8 12.14 12.64 3.41
C ALA A 8 11.03 11.71 3.95
N VAL A 9 11.19 10.38 3.79
CA VAL A 9 10.28 9.36 4.32
C VAL A 9 10.21 9.44 5.85
N LYS A 10 11.35 9.51 6.55
CA LYS A 10 11.38 9.65 8.02
C LYS A 10 10.64 10.90 8.49
N ARG A 11 10.87 12.05 7.84
CA ARG A 11 10.20 13.31 8.17
C ARG A 11 8.69 13.23 7.94
N HIS A 12 8.26 12.62 6.82
CA HIS A 12 6.84 12.39 6.55
C HIS A 12 6.20 11.51 7.63
N CYS A 13 6.82 10.35 7.92
CA CYS A 13 6.31 9.41 8.91
C CYS A 13 6.18 10.06 10.29
N LYS A 14 7.18 10.84 10.70
CA LYS A 14 7.15 11.61 11.95
C LYS A 14 6.02 12.66 11.98
N LYS A 15 5.81 13.39 10.87
CA LYS A 15 4.77 14.43 10.77
C LYS A 15 3.36 13.83 10.93
N TYR A 16 3.10 12.72 10.25
CA TYR A 16 1.77 12.07 10.23
C TYR A 16 1.62 10.95 11.26
N LYS A 17 2.61 10.78 12.15
CA LYS A 17 2.62 9.79 13.23
C LYS A 17 2.41 8.34 12.74
N TYR A 18 2.98 8.01 11.59
CA TYR A 18 3.02 6.64 11.09
C TYR A 18 3.88 5.76 11.99
N SER A 19 3.54 4.47 12.08
CA SER A 19 4.30 3.51 12.88
C SER A 19 5.72 3.29 12.33
N ALA A 20 6.60 2.74 13.18
CA ALA A 20 7.94 2.34 12.76
C ALA A 20 7.89 1.24 11.68
N GLU A 21 6.87 0.40 11.70
CA GLU A 21 6.64 -0.66 10.72
C GLU A 21 6.25 -0.10 9.36
N TYR A 22 5.31 0.86 9.30
CA TYR A 22 4.97 1.59 8.08
C TYR A 22 6.18 2.28 7.46
N MET A 23 6.97 2.98 8.29
CA MET A 23 8.20 3.64 7.84
C MET A 23 9.22 2.64 7.30
N ARG A 24 9.42 1.51 7.98
CA ARG A 24 10.32 0.44 7.54
C ARG A 24 9.87 -0.13 6.19
N TYR A 25 8.58 -0.43 6.04
CA TYR A 25 8.00 -0.91 4.79
C TYR A 25 8.30 0.03 3.62
N TRP A 26 8.06 1.34 3.78
CA TRP A 26 8.31 2.32 2.72
C TRP A 26 9.80 2.39 2.35
N ILE A 27 10.69 2.35 3.34
CA ILE A 27 12.13 2.39 3.12
C ILE A 27 12.63 1.16 2.36
N GLU A 28 12.11 -0.02 2.71
CA GLU A 28 12.47 -1.32 2.11
C GLU A 28 11.84 -1.50 0.72
N ASN A 29 10.68 -0.89 0.49
CA ASN A 29 9.91 -0.97 -0.76
C ASN A 29 9.72 0.42 -1.41
N PRO A 30 10.82 1.07 -1.86
CA PRO A 30 10.76 2.45 -2.36
C PRO A 30 10.20 2.58 -3.78
N PHE A 31 9.87 1.47 -4.44
CA PHE A 31 9.40 1.43 -5.82
C PHE A 31 8.00 0.86 -5.90
N CYS A 32 7.22 1.42 -6.81
CA CYS A 32 5.90 0.97 -7.20
C CYS A 32 5.94 -0.51 -7.59
N GLU A 33 5.08 -1.28 -6.96
CA GLU A 33 4.87 -2.69 -7.23
C GLU A 33 4.42 -2.90 -8.69
N ILE A 34 3.66 -1.98 -9.29
CA ILE A 34 3.17 -2.11 -10.67
C ILE A 34 4.20 -1.74 -11.74
N CYS A 35 4.77 -0.54 -11.64
CA CYS A 35 5.55 0.06 -12.74
C CYS A 35 6.99 0.41 -12.38
N ARG A 36 7.43 0.08 -11.15
CA ARG A 36 8.80 0.32 -10.66
C ARG A 36 9.25 1.78 -10.57
N ASN A 37 8.38 2.76 -10.84
CA ASN A 37 8.63 4.17 -10.51
C ASN A 37 8.68 4.36 -8.97
N TYR A 38 9.16 5.50 -8.46
CA TYR A 38 9.17 5.74 -7.02
C TYR A 38 7.78 5.66 -6.39
N SER A 39 7.69 4.96 -5.25
CA SER A 39 6.48 4.87 -4.45
C SER A 39 6.23 6.18 -3.73
N ASP A 40 4.97 6.58 -3.67
CA ASP A 40 4.48 7.52 -2.66
C ASP A 40 4.31 6.77 -1.31
N ALA A 41 3.68 7.42 -0.34
CA ALA A 41 3.32 6.83 0.94
C ALA A 41 2.59 5.49 0.75
N PRO A 42 2.97 4.41 1.47
CA PRO A 42 2.34 3.11 1.36
C PRO A 42 0.82 3.18 1.48
N HIS A 43 0.15 2.50 0.55
CA HIS A 43 -1.30 2.41 0.50
C HIS A 43 -1.79 1.23 1.34
N HIS A 44 -2.78 1.47 2.20
CA HIS A 44 -3.44 0.41 2.99
C HIS A 44 -4.45 -0.37 2.13
N ILE A 45 -4.30 -1.69 2.04
CA ILE A 45 -5.25 -2.57 1.31
C ILE A 45 -6.60 -2.60 2.04
N ARG A 46 -6.60 -2.98 3.32
CA ARG A 46 -7.68 -2.75 4.29
C ARG A 46 -7.43 -1.41 4.96
N THR A 47 -8.36 -0.48 4.79
CA THR A 47 -8.23 0.87 5.35
C THR A 47 -8.17 0.83 6.89
N ARG A 48 -7.54 1.84 7.48
CA ARG A 48 -7.50 2.01 8.95
C ARG A 48 -8.88 2.09 9.58
N GLY A 49 -9.83 2.77 8.92
CA GLY A 49 -11.22 2.88 9.38
C GLY A 49 -11.94 1.53 9.41
N ALA A 50 -11.52 0.59 8.56
CA ALA A 50 -12.02 -0.79 8.55
C ALA A 50 -11.22 -1.73 9.47
N GLY A 51 -10.28 -1.21 10.29
CA GLY A 51 -9.46 -1.99 11.21
C GLY A 51 -8.16 -2.56 10.62
N GLY A 52 -7.75 -2.15 9.41
CA GLY A 52 -6.45 -2.55 8.85
C GLY A 52 -5.28 -1.81 9.51
N GLY A 53 -4.20 -2.55 9.80
CA GLY A 53 -3.01 -1.99 10.45
C GLY A 53 -1.90 -1.63 9.46
N ASP A 54 -0.71 -1.38 9.99
CA ASP A 54 0.48 -1.02 9.21
C ASP A 54 1.37 -2.24 8.90
N GLU A 55 0.87 -3.46 9.14
CA GLU A 55 1.58 -4.70 8.81
C GLU A 55 1.93 -4.78 7.30
N PRO A 56 3.11 -5.30 6.93
CA PRO A 56 3.54 -5.38 5.52
C PRO A 56 2.55 -6.06 4.59
N GLY A 57 1.79 -7.04 5.09
CA GLY A 57 0.75 -7.73 4.32
C GLY A 57 -0.41 -6.83 3.91
N ASN A 58 -0.66 -5.76 4.67
CA ASN A 58 -1.73 -4.80 4.43
C ASN A 58 -1.28 -3.53 3.69
N LEU A 59 -0.01 -3.46 3.28
CA LEU A 59 0.56 -2.29 2.61
C LEU A 59 0.94 -2.58 1.16
N LEU A 60 0.76 -1.58 0.29
CA LEU A 60 1.23 -1.57 -1.09
C LEU A 60 2.14 -0.36 -1.32
N SER A 61 3.27 -0.58 -1.98
CA SER A 61 4.11 0.48 -2.52
C SER A 61 3.62 0.84 -3.90
N LEU A 62 2.99 2.01 -4.04
CA LEU A 62 2.42 2.50 -5.30
C LEU A 62 2.96 3.90 -5.62
N CYS A 63 3.29 4.16 -6.87
CA CYS A 63 3.51 5.55 -7.31
C CYS A 63 2.18 6.32 -7.31
N THR A 64 2.23 7.65 -7.32
CA THR A 64 1.03 8.51 -7.27
C THR A 64 -0.04 8.15 -8.31
N THR A 65 0.35 7.72 -9.52
CA THR A 65 -0.59 7.27 -10.56
C THR A 65 -1.38 6.04 -10.14
N HIS A 66 -0.70 4.95 -9.77
CA HIS A 66 -1.37 3.71 -9.37
C HIS A 66 -2.03 3.84 -7.99
N HIS A 67 -1.51 4.69 -7.11
CA HIS A 67 -2.13 5.02 -5.83
C HIS A 67 -3.47 5.74 -6.05
N THR A 68 -3.51 6.73 -6.94
CA THR A 68 -4.78 7.40 -7.31
C THR A 68 -5.73 6.43 -7.99
N GLU A 69 -5.21 5.55 -8.84
CA GLU A 69 -6.01 4.57 -9.57
C GLU A 69 -6.75 3.61 -8.63
N VAL A 70 -6.07 3.04 -7.62
CA VAL A 70 -6.73 2.16 -6.64
C VAL A 70 -7.82 2.88 -5.83
N HIS A 71 -7.61 4.14 -5.45
CA HIS A 71 -8.66 4.96 -4.81
C HIS A 71 -9.83 5.25 -5.75
N THR A 72 -9.58 5.34 -7.06
CA THR A 72 -10.61 5.68 -8.06
C THR A 72 -11.48 4.47 -8.40
N MET A 73 -10.88 3.30 -8.63
CA MET A 73 -11.61 2.11 -9.10
C MET A 73 -11.98 1.12 -7.99
N GLY A 74 -11.40 1.29 -6.80
CA GLY A 74 -11.54 0.36 -5.69
C GLY A 74 -10.53 -0.79 -5.75
N VAL A 75 -10.18 -1.29 -4.57
CA VAL A 75 -9.11 -2.28 -4.38
C VAL A 75 -9.39 -3.62 -5.08
N GLN A 76 -10.66 -4.04 -5.17
CA GLN A 76 -11.06 -5.26 -5.87
C GLN A 76 -10.85 -5.14 -7.39
N SER A 77 -11.36 -4.06 -7.99
CA SER A 77 -11.18 -3.79 -9.42
C SER A 77 -9.70 -3.62 -9.77
N PHE A 78 -8.92 -3.02 -8.87
CA PHE A 78 -7.48 -2.88 -9.01
C PHE A 78 -6.76 -4.24 -9.00
N ALA A 79 -7.12 -5.15 -8.09
CA ALA A 79 -6.57 -6.50 -8.03
C ALA A 79 -6.85 -7.31 -9.30
N ASN A 80 -8.07 -7.20 -9.85
CA ASN A 80 -8.43 -7.86 -11.11
C ASN A 80 -7.64 -7.32 -12.31
N LYS A 81 -7.25 -6.04 -12.29
CA LYS A 81 -6.44 -5.44 -13.36
C LYS A 81 -4.97 -5.84 -13.27
N TYR A 82 -4.44 -6.02 -12.07
CA TYR A 82 -3.03 -6.33 -11.81
C TYR A 82 -2.87 -7.70 -11.13
N GLU A 83 -3.09 -8.76 -11.91
CA GLU A 83 -3.10 -10.16 -11.44
C GLU A 83 -1.88 -10.55 -10.58
N GLN A 84 -0.71 -10.01 -10.90
CA GLN A 84 0.54 -10.22 -10.16
C GLN A 84 0.48 -9.83 -8.66
N TYR A 85 -0.53 -9.05 -8.24
CA TYR A 85 -0.76 -8.67 -6.83
C TYR A 85 -2.11 -9.14 -6.28
N TYR A 86 -2.82 -9.99 -7.03
CA TYR A 86 -4.12 -10.52 -6.64
C TYR A 86 -4.03 -11.22 -5.28
N ASP A 87 -3.12 -12.18 -5.12
CA ASP A 87 -2.98 -12.98 -3.90
C ASP A 87 -2.70 -12.11 -2.67
N LYS A 88 -1.85 -11.10 -2.81
CA LYS A 88 -1.51 -10.16 -1.71
C LYS A 88 -2.73 -9.35 -1.30
N ILE A 89 -3.45 -8.80 -2.27
CA ILE A 89 -4.65 -7.99 -2.00
C ILE A 89 -5.74 -8.84 -1.36
N PHE A 90 -6.00 -10.03 -1.89
CA PHE A 90 -7.02 -10.93 -1.35
C PHE A 90 -6.65 -11.49 0.03
N ALA A 91 -5.38 -11.76 0.31
CA ALA A 91 -4.96 -12.21 1.64
C ALA A 91 -5.16 -11.14 2.73
N ALA A 92 -5.09 -9.85 2.36
CA ALA A 92 -5.30 -8.74 3.30
C ALA A 92 -6.77 -8.33 3.45
N LEU A 93 -7.63 -8.71 2.50
CA LEU A 93 -9.07 -8.50 2.58
C LEU A 93 -9.71 -9.69 3.27
N ASP A 94 -10.27 -9.48 4.45
CA ASP A 94 -11.01 -10.49 5.21
C ASP A 94 -12.24 -10.92 4.39
N ILE A 95 -12.16 -12.06 3.70
CA ILE A 95 -13.10 -12.48 2.64
C ILE A 95 -14.55 -12.54 3.18
N GLU A 96 -14.74 -12.80 4.47
CA GLU A 96 -16.08 -12.83 5.09
C GLU A 96 -16.73 -11.45 5.26
N CYS A 97 -15.96 -10.35 5.29
CA CYS A 97 -16.50 -9.00 5.47
C CYS A 97 -16.79 -8.26 4.15
N VAL A 98 -16.25 -8.71 3.01
CA VAL A 98 -16.33 -8.00 1.72
C VAL A 98 -17.24 -8.66 0.67
N GLY A 99 -17.92 -9.77 1.00
CA GLY A 99 -18.96 -10.33 0.14
C GLY A 99 -18.47 -10.71 -1.26
N LEU A 100 -17.34 -11.41 -1.36
CA LEU A 100 -16.78 -11.86 -2.64
C LEU A 100 -17.21 -13.31 -2.92
N ALA A 101 -18.03 -13.50 -3.96
CA ALA A 101 -18.31 -14.81 -4.52
C ALA A 101 -17.13 -15.26 -5.40
N ARG A 102 -16.74 -16.52 -5.24
CA ARG A 102 -15.81 -17.22 -6.15
C ARG A 102 -16.39 -17.37 -7.54
#